data_AF-A0A8S9ZRN1-F1
#
_entry.id   AF-A0A8S9ZRN1-F1
#
_cell.length_a   1.000
_cell.length_b   1.000
_cell.length_c   1.000
_cell.angle_alpha   90.00
_cell.angle_beta   90.00
_cell.angle_gamma   90.00
#
_symmetry.space_group_name_H-M   'P 1'
#
loop_
_entity.id
_entity.type
_entity.pdbx_description
1 polymer ?
#
loop_
_entity_poly.entity_id
_entity_poly.type
_entity_poly.pdbx_seq_one_letter_code
_entity_poly.pdbx_strand_id
1 'polypeptide(L)'
;MLIEHNIILKFLFDNGTLFSQVSIIYTSTMNSRPLHDLIIHHILTSTKCSNMVANINFSSIYWSQPRLIFKAIKIEEGNCCISKSKRKRRNKYSRIKYKLFNKFNPSIQFLITILNLNSSNHITEFQIKQL
;
A
#
# COMPACT_ATOMS: atom_id res chain seq x y z
N MET A 1 14.07 12.54 9.40
CA MET A 1 13.70 11.20 8.91
C MET A 1 13.14 10.25 9.97
N LEU A 2 13.88 9.73 10.97
CA LEU A 2 13.32 8.78 11.95
C LEU A 2 12.20 9.37 12.83
N ILE A 3 12.35 10.62 13.26
CA ILE A 3 11.36 11.35 14.08
C ILE A 3 10.06 11.59 13.30
N GLU A 4 10.16 11.97 12.02
CA GLU A 4 8.99 12.21 11.15
C GLU A 4 8.19 10.93 10.92
N HIS A 5 8.86 9.79 10.70
CA HIS A 5 8.18 8.50 10.56
C HIS A 5 7.43 8.11 11.83
N ASN A 6 7.99 8.35 13.01
CA ASN A 6 7.32 8.03 14.27
C ASN A 6 6.06 8.88 14.50
N ILE A 7 6.08 10.15 14.08
CA ILE A 7 4.89 11.03 14.15
C ILE A 7 3.80 10.51 13.21
N ILE A 8 4.15 10.16 11.97
CA ILE A 8 3.19 9.63 11.00
C ILE A 8 2.61 8.30 11.48
N LEU A 9 3.43 7.40 12.04
CA LEU A 9 2.94 6.14 12.60
C LEU A 9 1.98 6.38 13.77
N LYS A 10 2.32 7.27 14.72
CA LYS A 10 1.39 7.63 15.81
C LYS A 10 0.07 8.18 15.25
N PHE A 11 0.14 9.05 14.25
CA PHE A 11 -1.07 9.57 13.61
C PHE A 11 -1.91 8.46 12.98
N LEU A 12 -1.29 7.54 12.24
CA LEU A 12 -1.99 6.47 11.53
C LEU A 12 -2.57 5.40 12.48
N PHE A 13 -1.92 5.12 13.61
CA PHE A 13 -2.25 3.98 14.47
C PHE A 13 -2.84 4.36 15.83
N ASP A 14 -2.53 5.53 16.39
CA ASP A 14 -3.12 5.96 17.67
C ASP A 14 -4.33 6.88 17.46
N ASN A 15 -4.38 7.61 16.34
CA ASN A 15 -5.47 8.55 16.00
C ASN A 15 -6.30 8.09 14.80
N GLY A 16 -6.15 6.83 14.36
CA GLY A 16 -6.74 6.36 13.12
C GLY A 16 -8.27 6.32 13.11
N THR A 17 -8.91 6.26 14.28
CA THR A 17 -10.37 6.36 14.41
C THR A 17 -10.93 7.72 14.01
N LEU A 18 -10.12 8.78 14.02
CA LEU A 18 -10.52 10.14 13.62
C LEU A 18 -10.61 10.31 12.09
N PHE A 19 -9.94 9.44 11.33
CA PHE A 19 -9.86 9.54 9.88
C PHE A 19 -10.24 8.23 9.22
N SER A 20 -11.30 8.23 8.42
CA SER A 20 -11.69 7.05 7.63
C SER A 20 -10.71 6.75 6.50
N GLN A 21 -10.00 7.78 6.01
CA GLN A 21 -9.04 7.64 4.92
C GLN A 21 -7.90 8.65 5.03
N VAL A 22 -6.69 8.20 4.69
CA VAL A 22 -5.50 9.03 4.51
C VAL A 22 -4.90 8.78 3.14
N SER A 23 -4.49 9.84 2.43
CA SER A 23 -3.82 9.74 1.13
C SER A 23 -2.41 10.34 1.23
N ILE A 24 -1.41 9.54 0.87
CA ILE A 24 0.01 9.90 0.97
C ILE A 24 0.59 9.88 -0.44
N ILE A 25 1.06 11.04 -0.88
CA ILE A 25 1.72 11.21 -2.18
C ILE A 25 3.22 11.24 -1.92
N TYR A 26 3.96 10.29 -2.49
CA TYR A 26 5.42 10.32 -2.40
C TYR A 26 5.99 11.07 -3.60
N THR A 27 6.92 11.97 -3.30
CA THR A 27 7.76 12.64 -4.30
C THR A 27 9.20 12.10 -4.27
N SER A 28 9.52 11.16 -3.37
CA SER A 28 10.90 10.79 -3.04
C SER A 28 11.55 9.83 -4.05
N THR A 29 12.75 10.24 -4.47
CA THR A 29 13.71 9.53 -5.30
C THR A 29 14.53 8.49 -4.52
N MET A 30 14.43 7.24 -4.94
CA MET A 30 15.41 6.13 -4.86
C MET A 30 15.98 5.62 -3.50
N ASN A 31 16.10 6.37 -2.40
CA ASN A 31 16.95 5.90 -1.27
C ASN A 31 16.37 5.92 0.17
N SER A 32 15.11 6.33 0.39
CA SER A 32 14.50 6.20 1.73
C SER A 32 13.77 4.87 1.87
N ARG A 33 13.96 4.15 3.00
CA ARG A 33 13.05 3.04 3.40
C ARG A 33 11.63 3.57 3.28
N PRO A 34 10.82 3.05 2.37
CA PRO A 34 9.56 3.69 2.08
C PRO A 34 8.64 3.53 3.31
N LEU A 35 7.96 4.60 3.71
CA LEU A 35 7.11 4.60 4.90
C LEU A 35 6.02 3.50 4.85
N HIS A 36 5.65 3.00 3.66
CA HIS A 36 4.81 1.81 3.55
C HIS A 36 5.42 0.56 4.20
N ASP A 37 6.73 0.32 4.06
CA ASP A 37 7.40 -0.81 4.70
C ASP A 37 7.38 -0.68 6.23
N LEU A 38 7.49 0.54 6.74
CA LEU A 38 7.37 0.81 8.18
C LEU A 38 5.95 0.55 8.68
N ILE A 39 4.94 0.97 7.92
CA ILE A 39 3.53 0.72 8.23
C ILE A 39 3.23 -0.78 8.20
N ILE A 40 3.71 -1.50 7.18
CA ILE A 40 3.62 -2.96 7.08
C ILE A 40 4.28 -3.63 8.28
N HIS A 41 5.50 -3.22 8.64
CA HIS A 41 6.21 -3.77 9.78
C HIS A 41 5.45 -3.52 11.09
N HIS A 42 4.90 -2.32 11.28
CA HIS A 42 4.07 -2.00 12.43
C HIS A 42 2.81 -2.87 12.45
N ILE A 43 2.11 -3.02 11.31
CA ILE A 43 0.96 -3.91 11.16
C ILE A 43 1.28 -5.34 11.59
N LEU A 44 2.48 -5.83 11.26
CA LEU A 44 2.86 -7.21 11.56
C LEU A 44 3.28 -7.45 13.02
N THR A 45 3.68 -6.40 13.74
CA THR A 45 4.32 -6.51 15.06
C THR A 45 3.51 -5.88 16.19
N SER A 46 2.62 -4.93 15.87
CA SER A 46 1.88 -4.16 16.85
C SER A 46 0.56 -4.83 17.24
N THR A 47 0.24 -4.74 18.53
CA THR A 47 -1.05 -5.15 19.11
C THR A 47 -2.12 -4.08 18.98
N LYS A 48 -1.76 -2.84 18.61
CA LYS A 48 -2.67 -1.68 18.53
C LYS A 48 -3.23 -1.43 17.14
N CYS A 49 -3.10 -2.39 16.22
CA CYS A 49 -3.51 -2.21 14.84
C CYS A 49 -5.02 -2.02 14.67
N SER A 50 -5.83 -2.30 15.70
CA SER A 50 -7.28 -2.03 15.69
C SER A 50 -7.60 -0.54 15.53
N ASN A 51 -6.72 0.34 15.99
CA ASN A 51 -6.90 1.80 16.00
C ASN A 51 -6.36 2.46 14.73
N MET A 52 -5.93 1.67 13.75
CA MET A 52 -5.39 2.16 12.51
C MET A 52 -6.46 2.91 11.69
N VAL A 53 -6.02 3.87 10.87
CA VAL A 53 -6.85 4.44 9.81
C VAL A 53 -7.40 3.32 8.92
N ALA A 54 -8.72 3.35 8.68
CA ALA A 54 -9.39 2.27 7.95
C ALA A 54 -8.89 2.11 6.50
N ASN A 55 -8.45 3.21 5.87
CA ASN A 55 -7.95 3.20 4.51
C ASN A 55 -6.74 4.12 4.31
N ILE A 56 -5.58 3.57 3.99
CA ILE A 56 -4.36 4.33 3.69
C ILE A 56 -4.03 4.13 2.21
N ASN A 57 -4.13 5.21 1.44
CA ASN A 57 -3.84 5.22 0.01
C ASN A 57 -2.48 5.86 -0.25
N PHE A 58 -1.73 5.23 -1.15
CA PHE A 58 -0.44 5.68 -1.60
C PHE A 58 -0.44 5.86 -3.11
N SER A 59 0.09 6.98 -3.58
CA SER A 59 0.30 7.25 -4.99
C SER A 59 1.72 7.76 -5.24
N SER A 60 2.33 7.26 -6.31
CA SER A 60 3.68 7.64 -6.76
C SER A 60 3.90 7.18 -8.20
N ILE A 61 4.90 7.76 -8.86
CA ILE A 61 5.16 7.55 -10.28
C ILE A 61 5.91 6.22 -10.53
N TYR A 62 6.81 5.75 -9.64
CA TYR A 62 7.57 4.51 -9.86
C TYR A 62 8.09 3.86 -8.55
N TRP A 63 7.46 2.77 -8.08
CA TRP A 63 7.95 1.99 -6.93
C TRP A 63 8.29 0.54 -7.28
N SER A 64 9.27 -0.02 -6.54
CA SER A 64 9.54 -1.45 -6.49
C SER A 64 8.46 -2.19 -5.68
N GLN A 65 8.20 -3.44 -6.02
CA GLN A 65 7.21 -4.26 -5.33
C GLN A 65 7.58 -4.48 -3.85
N PRO A 66 6.67 -4.19 -2.89
CA PRO A 66 6.96 -4.43 -1.48
C PRO A 66 7.11 -5.93 -1.23
N ARG A 67 7.99 -6.29 -0.28
CA ARG A 67 8.24 -7.69 0.12
C ARG A 67 7.10 -8.27 0.97
N LEU A 68 5.87 -8.11 0.51
CA LEU A 68 4.63 -8.56 1.15
C LEU A 68 4.21 -9.97 0.73
N ILE A 69 4.66 -10.41 -0.45
CA ILE A 69 4.24 -11.67 -1.09
C ILE A 69 4.45 -12.87 -0.15
N PHE A 70 5.58 -12.92 0.55
CA PHE A 70 5.94 -14.05 1.41
C PHE A 70 5.06 -14.21 2.66
N LYS A 71 4.28 -13.19 3.05
CA LYS A 71 3.44 -13.22 4.25
C LYS A 71 1.94 -13.20 3.94
N ALA A 72 1.57 -13.20 2.67
CA ALA A 72 0.17 -13.17 2.26
C ALA A 72 -0.50 -14.52 2.47
N ILE A 73 -1.67 -14.51 3.11
CA ILE A 73 -2.52 -15.71 3.23
C ILE A 73 -3.42 -15.93 2.01
N LYS A 74 -3.60 -14.89 1.18
CA LYS A 74 -4.32 -14.97 -0.10
C LYS A 74 -3.77 -13.94 -1.07
N ILE A 75 -3.62 -14.35 -2.32
CA ILE A 75 -3.23 -13.48 -3.45
C ILE A 75 -4.30 -13.61 -4.53
N GLU A 76 -4.85 -12.49 -4.99
CA GLU A 76 -5.75 -12.43 -6.14
C GLU A 76 -5.15 -11.48 -7.17
N GLU A 77 -4.95 -11.98 -8.40
CA GLU A 77 -4.39 -11.21 -9.52
C GLU A 77 -5.45 -11.02 -10.61
N GLY A 78 -5.52 -9.81 -11.16
CA GLY A 78 -6.41 -9.52 -12.28
C GLY A 78 -5.85 -8.41 -13.15
N ASN A 79 -6.19 -8.43 -14.44
CA ASN A 79 -5.86 -7.34 -15.35
C ASN A 79 -6.93 -6.25 -15.26
N CYS A 80 -6.52 -4.98 -15.20
CA CYS A 80 -7.43 -3.85 -15.29
C CYS A 80 -7.06 -2.91 -16.45
N CYS A 81 -8.09 -2.29 -17.04
CA CYS A 81 -7.94 -1.31 -18.10
C CYS A 81 -8.33 0.06 -17.52
N ILE A 82 -7.37 0.97 -17.32
CA ILE A 82 -7.70 2.37 -16.98
C ILE A 82 -7.95 3.11 -18.30
N SER A 83 -9.19 3.13 -18.77
CA SER A 83 -9.58 3.78 -20.02
C SER A 83 -9.96 5.25 -19.80
N LYS A 84 -9.05 6.17 -20.09
CA LYS A 84 -9.42 7.57 -20.39
C LYS A 84 -8.63 8.07 -21.60
N SER A 85 -9.34 8.21 -22.72
CA SER A 85 -8.96 8.84 -24.01
C SER A 85 -8.39 7.94 -25.13
N LYS A 86 -8.76 8.32 -26.36
CA LYS A 86 -8.78 7.54 -27.62
C LYS A 86 -7.42 7.26 -28.30
N ARG A 87 -6.27 7.30 -27.61
CA ARG A 87 -4.97 6.98 -28.24
C ARG A 87 -4.29 5.79 -27.58
N LYS A 88 -4.27 4.68 -28.34
CA LYS A 88 -3.74 3.36 -27.99
C LYS A 88 -2.22 3.39 -27.75
N ARG A 89 -1.84 3.42 -26.47
CA ARG A 89 -0.92 2.41 -25.92
C ARG A 89 -1.67 1.78 -24.75
N ARG A 90 -2.15 0.56 -24.92
CA ARG A 90 -2.81 -0.21 -23.86
C ARG A 90 -1.73 -0.61 -22.85
N ASN A 91 -1.34 0.33 -22.01
CA ASN A 91 -0.58 0.01 -20.81
C ASN A 91 -1.40 -1.02 -20.03
N LYS A 92 -0.86 -2.23 -19.89
CA LYS A 92 -1.53 -3.31 -19.17
C LYS A 92 -1.33 -3.03 -17.68
N TYR A 93 -2.43 -2.96 -16.94
CA TYR A 93 -2.34 -2.88 -15.49
C TYR A 93 -2.69 -4.22 -14.88
N SER A 94 -1.97 -4.60 -13.84
CA SER A 94 -2.28 -5.74 -12.99
C SER A 94 -2.63 -5.24 -11.60
N ARG A 95 -3.72 -5.73 -11.06
CA ARG A 95 -4.13 -5.46 -9.69
C ARG A 95 -3.90 -6.71 -8.87
N ILE A 96 -3.10 -6.59 -7.82
CA ILE A 96 -2.79 -7.67 -6.90
C ILE A 96 -3.35 -7.34 -5.54
N LYS A 97 -4.18 -8.23 -5.00
CA LYS A 97 -4.75 -8.11 -3.65
C LYS A 97 -4.11 -9.14 -2.73
N TYR A 98 -3.62 -8.67 -1.59
CA TYR A 98 -3.10 -9.51 -0.51
C TYR A 98 -3.98 -9.41 0.72
N LYS A 99 -4.15 -10.51 1.45
CA LYS A 99 -4.63 -10.48 2.84
C LYS A 99 -3.48 -10.86 3.76
N LEU A 100 -3.27 -10.11 4.83
CA LEU A 100 -2.34 -10.51 5.90
C LEU A 100 -3.14 -10.95 7.11
N PHE A 101 -2.63 -11.96 7.80
CA PHE A 101 -3.14 -12.35 9.10
C PHE A 101 -2.26 -11.72 10.19
N ASN A 102 -2.85 -10.88 11.03
CA ASN A 102 -2.29 -10.54 12.34
C ASN A 102 -3.28 -11.02 13.41
N LYS A 103 -2.80 -11.77 14.42
CA LYS A 103 -3.61 -12.24 15.54
C LYS A 103 -4.37 -11.10 16.27
N PHE A 104 -3.80 -9.89 16.27
CA PHE A 104 -4.36 -8.70 16.92
C PHE A 104 -5.13 -7.78 15.96
N ASN A 105 -5.05 -8.02 14.66
CA ASN A 105 -5.90 -7.39 13.66
C ASN A 105 -6.11 -8.36 12.50
N PRO A 106 -7.16 -9.20 12.55
CA PRO A 106 -7.33 -10.32 11.64
C PRO A 106 -7.73 -9.89 10.21
N SER A 107 -7.95 -8.60 9.98
CA SER A 107 -8.76 -8.11 8.86
C SER A 107 -8.03 -7.09 7.99
N ILE A 108 -6.71 -7.20 7.79
CA ILE A 108 -5.96 -6.24 6.96
C ILE A 108 -5.79 -6.74 5.53
N GLN A 109 -6.18 -5.90 4.58
CA GLN A 109 -6.01 -6.11 3.15
C GLN A 109 -5.06 -5.11 2.54
N PHE A 110 -4.25 -5.57 1.62
CA PHE A 110 -3.36 -4.76 0.81
C PHE A 110 -3.77 -4.88 -0.65
N LEU A 111 -3.69 -3.78 -1.36
CA LEU A 111 -4.04 -3.70 -2.75
C LEU A 111 -2.95 -2.95 -3.50
N ILE A 112 -2.40 -3.58 -4.54
CA ILE A 112 -1.34 -3.03 -5.37
C ILE A 112 -1.84 -2.94 -6.80
N THR A 113 -1.77 -1.75 -7.39
CA THR A 113 -1.94 -1.55 -8.84
C THR A 113 -0.55 -1.41 -9.46
N ILE A 114 -0.25 -2.29 -10.41
CA ILE A 114 1.01 -2.36 -11.14
C ILE A 114 0.75 -1.97 -12.58
N LEU A 115 1.49 -0.98 -13.07
CA LEU A 115 1.64 -0.67 -14.46
C LEU A 115 2.72 -1.57 -15.07
N ASN A 116 2.34 -2.42 -16.01
CA ASN A 116 3.26 -3.26 -16.76
C ASN A 116 3.66 -2.53 -18.04
N LEU A 117 4.92 -2.12 -18.11
CA LEU A 117 5.58 -1.64 -19.32
C LEU A 117 6.40 -2.79 -19.93
N ASN A 118 6.65 -2.76 -21.23
CA ASN A 118 7.29 -3.85 -21.98
C ASN A 118 8.64 -4.33 -21.41
N SER A 119 9.29 -3.56 -20.54
CA SER A 119 10.57 -3.87 -19.90
C SER A 119 10.59 -3.69 -18.37
N SER A 120 9.49 -3.28 -17.75
CA SER A 120 9.47 -2.94 -16.32
C SER A 120 8.06 -2.94 -15.72
N ASN A 121 7.96 -3.40 -14.48
CA ASN A 121 6.75 -3.33 -13.69
C ASN A 121 6.89 -2.24 -12.64
N HIS A 122 5.91 -1.35 -12.56
CA HIS A 122 5.92 -0.24 -11.64
C HIS A 122 4.63 -0.19 -10.85
N ILE A 123 4.74 -0.09 -9.53
CA ILE A 123 3.55 0.18 -8.72
C ILE A 123 3.16 1.64 -8.91
N THR A 124 1.91 1.85 -9.32
CA THR A 124 1.30 3.19 -9.48
C THR A 124 0.38 3.54 -8.31
N GLU A 125 -0.21 2.52 -7.67
CA GLU A 125 -1.07 2.70 -6.51
C GLU A 125 -0.82 1.58 -5.50
N PHE A 126 -0.76 1.94 -4.23
CA PHE A 126 -0.73 0.99 -3.13
C PHE A 126 -1.75 1.41 -2.08
N GLN A 127 -2.54 0.47 -1.59
CA GLN A 127 -3.60 0.74 -0.64
C GLN A 127 -3.59 -0.31 0.48
N ILE A 128 -3.76 0.16 1.71
CA ILE A 128 -3.90 -0.65 2.92
C ILE A 128 -5.30 -0.40 3.48
N LYS A 129 -6.08 -1.47 3.68
CA LYS A 129 -7.43 -1.42 4.24
C LYS A 129 -7.54 -2.28 5.48
N GLN A 130 -8.19 -1.75 6.50
CA GLN A 130 -8.76 -2.52 7.59
C GLN A 130 -10.21 -2.84 7.24
N LEU A 131 -10.60 -4.12 7.31
CA LEU A 131 -11.98 -4.57 7.13
C LEU A 131 -12.70 -4.79 8.46
#